data_AF-A0A849E5I9-F1
#
_entry.id   AF-A0A849E5I9-F1
#
_cell.length_a   1.000
_cell.length_b   1.000
_cell.length_c   1.000
_cell.angle_alpha   90.00
_cell.angle_beta   90.00
_cell.angle_gamma   90.00
#
_symmetry.space_group_name_H-M   'P 1'
#
loop_
_entity.id
_entity.type
_entity.pdbx_description
1 polymer ?
#
loop_
_entity_poly.entity_id
_entity_poly.type
_entity_poly.pdbx_seq_one_letter_code
_entity_poly.pdbx_strand_id
1 'polypeptide(L)'
;GYDFEVTCTDGGWVPKQARWPEVTVDIPVGGMRAYEFDAVYEGDWAIHCHKSHHTMNAMGHDIPTQIGTKLDMHQKKTRRVQPEFMAMGSEGMADMGSMEMPLPDNTIPMMTGWGPFGPLEMGGMFSVVKVREGLASDSYGDPGWFGHPEGTVAYEWKGEVPKATRAKDARTMPPNKQASIQNKDD
;
A
#
# COMPACT_ATOMS: atom_id res chain seq x y z
N GLY A 1 3.81 -10.23 4.09
CA GLY A 1 4.11 -11.64 3.75
C GLY A 1 5.31 -12.19 4.49
N TYR A 2 6.18 -11.31 4.99
CA TYR A 2 7.35 -11.68 5.76
C TYR A 2 7.37 -10.91 7.08
N ASP A 3 7.83 -11.57 8.12
CA ASP A 3 8.55 -10.97 9.22
C ASP A 3 10.05 -10.89 8.91
N PHE A 4 10.75 -10.00 9.60
CA PHE A 4 12.19 -9.84 9.53
C PHE A 4 12.77 -9.62 10.93
N GLU A 5 14.04 -9.98 11.13
CA GLU A 5 14.76 -9.60 12.34
C GLU A 5 15.52 -8.30 12.11
N VAL A 6 15.50 -7.39 13.10
CA VAL A 6 16.42 -6.25 13.10
C VAL A 6 17.77 -6.69 13.67
N THR A 7 18.81 -6.58 12.85
CA THR A 7 20.13 -7.18 13.12
C THR A 7 21.23 -6.15 13.34
N CYS A 8 20.98 -4.88 13.03
CA CYS A 8 21.92 -3.78 13.22
C CYS A 8 21.16 -2.49 13.57
N THR A 9 21.75 -1.67 14.44
CA THR A 9 21.33 -0.29 14.71
C THR A 9 22.40 0.69 14.23
N ASP A 10 22.16 1.98 14.44
CA ASP A 10 23.14 3.05 14.25
C ASP A 10 24.41 2.89 15.11
N GLY A 11 24.35 2.05 16.15
CA GLY A 11 25.51 1.64 16.95
C GLY A 11 26.26 0.41 16.45
N GLY A 12 25.81 -0.23 15.36
CA GLY A 12 26.40 -1.44 14.79
C GLY A 12 25.56 -2.70 14.98
N TRP A 13 26.14 -3.84 14.61
CA TRP A 13 25.49 -5.15 14.67
C TRP A 13 25.14 -5.55 16.10
N VAL A 14 23.91 -6.02 16.31
CA VAL A 14 23.46 -6.50 17.63
C VAL A 14 23.72 -8.01 17.79
N PRO A 15 24.08 -8.49 19.00
CA PRO A 15 24.20 -9.92 19.29
C PRO A 15 22.91 -10.67 18.95
N LYS A 16 23.02 -11.94 18.53
CA LYS A 16 21.84 -12.73 18.09
C LYS A 16 20.72 -12.76 19.13
N GLN A 17 21.05 -12.82 20.42
CA GLN A 17 20.08 -12.86 21.53
C GLN A 17 19.38 -11.51 21.79
N ALA A 18 19.89 -10.42 21.21
CA ALA A 18 19.35 -9.07 21.33
C ALA A 18 18.71 -8.56 20.02
N ARG A 19 18.73 -9.37 18.96
CA ARG A 19 17.91 -9.15 17.76
C ARG A 19 16.43 -9.30 18.13
N TRP A 20 15.57 -8.65 17.38
CA TRP A 20 14.13 -8.75 17.60
C TRP A 20 13.38 -8.84 16.27
N PRO A 21 12.26 -9.59 16.22
CA PRO A 21 11.43 -9.72 15.04
C PRO A 21 10.50 -8.52 14.87
N GLU A 22 10.25 -8.12 13.62
CA GLU A 22 9.39 -7.02 13.22
C GLU A 22 8.73 -7.30 11.86
N VAL A 23 7.68 -6.55 11.55
CA VAL A 23 7.12 -6.41 10.19
C VAL A 23 7.19 -4.96 9.69
N THR A 24 7.54 -4.03 10.58
CA THR A 24 7.72 -2.61 10.30
C THR A 24 8.66 -2.06 11.36
N VAL A 25 9.65 -1.27 10.95
CA VAL A 25 10.59 -0.64 11.88
C VAL A 25 10.65 0.86 11.62
N ASP A 26 10.54 1.66 12.68
CA ASP A 26 10.74 3.11 12.59
C ASP A 26 12.24 3.43 12.49
N ILE A 27 12.57 4.26 11.50
CA ILE A 27 13.93 4.76 11.27
C ILE A 27 13.88 6.30 11.36
N PRO A 28 14.43 6.91 12.42
CA PRO A 28 14.46 8.37 12.53
C PRO A 28 15.49 8.97 11.57
N VAL A 29 15.39 10.28 11.34
CA VAL A 29 16.39 11.01 10.54
C VAL A 29 17.78 10.82 11.14
N GLY A 30 18.74 10.38 10.32
CA GLY A 30 20.11 10.07 10.75
C GLY A 30 20.29 8.67 11.37
N GLY A 31 19.21 7.93 11.60
CA GLY A 31 19.27 6.54 12.04
C GLY A 31 19.53 5.58 10.89
N MET A 32 20.09 4.42 11.20
CA MET A 32 20.19 3.29 10.29
C MET A 32 19.73 2.00 10.99
N ARG A 33 19.15 1.10 10.20
CA ARG A 33 18.82 -0.26 10.61
C ARG A 33 19.28 -1.20 9.51
N ALA A 34 19.81 -2.36 9.90
CA ALA A 34 19.84 -3.52 9.01
C ALA A 34 18.80 -4.51 9.51
N TYR A 35 18.09 -5.11 8.57
CA TYR A 35 17.15 -6.18 8.85
C TYR A 35 17.41 -7.34 7.89
N GLU A 36 17.13 -8.55 8.38
CA GLU A 36 17.33 -9.80 7.66
C GLU A 36 16.01 -10.57 7.64
N PHE A 37 15.67 -11.19 6.51
CA PHE A 37 14.55 -12.11 6.40
C PHE A 37 14.91 -13.25 5.43
N ASP A 38 14.34 -14.42 5.69
CA ASP A 38 14.51 -15.58 4.81
C ASP A 38 13.45 -15.53 3.71
N ALA A 39 13.88 -15.35 2.46
CA ALA A 39 12.98 -15.21 1.31
C ALA A 39 12.40 -16.56 0.85
N VAL A 40 11.57 -17.20 1.69
CA VAL A 40 11.03 -18.56 1.47
C VAL A 40 9.66 -18.63 0.77
N TYR A 41 8.91 -17.52 0.75
CA TYR A 41 7.59 -17.42 0.13
C TYR A 41 7.67 -16.74 -1.24
N GLU A 42 7.64 -17.54 -2.32
CA GLU A 42 7.60 -16.98 -3.67
C GLU A 42 6.42 -16.04 -3.87
N GLY A 43 6.67 -14.91 -4.54
CA GLY A 43 5.65 -13.90 -4.73
C GLY A 43 6.21 -12.52 -5.05
N ASP A 44 5.30 -11.58 -5.27
CA ASP A 44 5.59 -10.15 -5.37
C ASP A 44 5.13 -9.47 -4.08
N TRP A 45 6.08 -8.94 -3.31
CA TRP A 45 5.84 -8.43 -1.97
C TRP A 45 6.09 -6.94 -1.89
N ALA A 46 5.07 -6.18 -1.48
CA ALA A 46 5.23 -4.76 -1.21
C ALA A 46 6.22 -4.54 -0.05
N ILE A 47 7.19 -3.66 -0.27
CA ILE A 47 8.02 -3.07 0.78
C ILE A 47 7.94 -1.55 0.66
N HIS A 48 7.53 -0.88 1.74
CA HIS A 48 7.28 0.55 1.67
C HIS A 48 7.36 1.22 3.04
N CYS A 49 7.46 2.56 3.02
CA CYS A 49 7.25 3.33 4.23
C CYS A 49 5.77 3.25 4.62
N HIS A 50 5.48 2.83 5.86
CA HIS A 50 4.10 2.70 6.33
C HIS A 50 3.47 4.04 6.79
N LYS A 51 4.19 5.16 6.66
CA LYS A 51 3.62 6.50 6.88
C LYS A 51 2.88 6.91 5.60
N SER A 52 1.54 6.95 5.64
CA SER A 52 0.71 7.10 4.44
C SER A 52 1.03 8.33 3.58
N HIS A 53 1.54 9.42 4.16
CA HIS A 53 1.94 10.61 3.41
C HIS A 53 3.33 10.50 2.75
N HIS A 54 4.11 9.45 3.06
CA HIS A 54 5.41 9.19 2.42
C HIS A 54 5.30 8.32 1.16
N THR A 55 4.18 7.62 0.98
CA THR A 55 3.88 6.85 -0.24
C THR A 55 3.05 7.65 -1.24
N MET A 56 2.85 8.94 -0.97
CA MET A 56 2.00 9.85 -1.75
C MET A 56 2.78 11.14 -2.05
N ASN A 57 3.67 11.07 -3.04
CA ASN A 57 4.48 12.22 -3.44
C ASN A 57 3.68 13.30 -4.17
N ALA A 58 4.21 14.52 -4.16
CA ALA A 58 3.70 15.68 -4.91
C ALA A 58 2.22 16.02 -4.65
N MET A 59 1.69 15.64 -3.48
CA MET A 59 0.36 16.01 -3.03
C MET A 59 0.40 17.28 -2.18
N GLY A 60 -0.52 18.22 -2.44
CA GLY A 60 -0.63 19.45 -1.67
C GLY A 60 -1.37 19.25 -0.36
N HIS A 61 -0.88 19.83 0.74
CA HIS A 61 -1.52 19.73 2.07
C HIS A 61 -2.66 20.73 2.28
N ASP A 62 -2.61 21.89 1.59
CA ASP A 62 -3.57 22.98 1.78
C ASP A 62 -4.69 23.00 0.73
N ILE A 63 -4.87 21.90 -0.01
CA ILE A 63 -5.93 21.76 -1.01
C ILE A 63 -7.08 20.95 -0.41
N PRO A 64 -8.33 21.46 -0.41
CA PRO A 64 -9.48 20.72 0.06
C PRO A 64 -9.70 19.43 -0.74
N THR A 65 -10.03 18.34 -0.04
CA THR A 65 -10.45 17.08 -0.69
C THR A 65 -11.65 17.32 -1.59
N GLN A 66 -11.56 16.83 -2.83
CA GLN A 66 -12.63 16.94 -3.83
C GLN A 66 -13.48 15.65 -3.91
N ILE A 67 -13.29 14.70 -2.99
CA ILE A 67 -13.98 13.41 -3.02
C ILE A 67 -15.50 13.62 -2.99
N GLY A 68 -16.22 12.97 -3.91
CA GLY A 68 -17.67 13.07 -4.06
C GLY A 68 -18.16 14.35 -4.76
N THR A 69 -17.26 15.20 -5.25
CA THR A 69 -17.61 16.42 -6.01
C THR A 69 -17.68 16.16 -7.51
N LYS A 70 -18.71 16.68 -8.19
CA LYS A 70 -18.79 16.63 -9.66
C LYS A 70 -17.92 17.73 -10.29
N LEU A 71 -16.74 17.36 -10.78
CA LEU A 71 -15.75 18.30 -11.31
C LEU A 71 -15.87 18.57 -12.83
N ASP A 72 -16.70 17.84 -13.56
CA ASP A 72 -16.78 17.87 -15.02
C ASP A 72 -17.08 19.27 -15.60
N MET A 73 -18.09 19.94 -15.03
CA MET A 73 -18.48 21.29 -15.46
C MET A 73 -17.48 22.35 -15.00
N HIS A 74 -16.84 22.15 -13.86
CA HIS A 74 -15.79 23.04 -13.36
C HIS A 74 -14.56 22.97 -14.27
N GLN A 75 -14.06 21.76 -14.55
CA GLN A 75 -12.94 21.52 -15.45
C GLN A 75 -13.18 22.11 -16.85
N LYS A 76 -14.36 21.92 -17.43
CA LYS A 76 -14.74 22.53 -18.73
C LYS A 76 -14.66 24.05 -18.72
N LYS A 77 -15.07 24.71 -17.63
CA LYS A 77 -15.02 26.17 -17.50
C LYS A 77 -13.58 26.65 -17.31
N THR A 78 -12.80 26.00 -16.43
CA THR A 78 -11.40 26.35 -16.16
C THR A 78 -10.53 26.21 -17.39
N ARG A 79 -10.75 25.16 -18.20
CA ARG A 79 -10.02 24.96 -19.47
C ARG A 79 -10.22 26.06 -20.52
N ARG A 80 -11.21 26.93 -20.37
CA ARG A 80 -11.37 28.11 -21.25
C ARG A 80 -10.30 29.18 -21.00
N VAL A 81 -9.74 29.22 -19.80
CA VAL A 81 -8.71 30.19 -19.39
C VAL A 81 -7.34 29.53 -19.17
N GLN A 82 -7.32 28.27 -18.74
CA GLN A 82 -6.11 27.46 -18.57
C GLN A 82 -6.30 26.09 -19.24
N PRO A 83 -5.99 25.96 -20.54
CA PRO A 83 -6.25 24.74 -21.33
C PRO A 83 -5.65 23.47 -20.72
N GLU A 84 -4.49 23.61 -20.06
CA GLU A 84 -3.74 22.50 -19.46
C GLU A 84 -4.34 22.00 -18.13
N PHE A 85 -5.38 22.66 -17.61
CA PHE A 85 -5.98 22.27 -16.33
C PHE A 85 -6.59 20.86 -16.39
N MET A 86 -6.20 20.03 -15.42
CA MET A 86 -6.73 18.69 -15.18
C MET A 86 -7.21 18.61 -13.73
N ALA A 87 -8.44 18.12 -13.54
CA ALA A 87 -8.99 17.91 -12.21
C ALA A 87 -8.42 16.61 -11.62
N MET A 88 -8.01 16.66 -10.35
CA MET A 88 -7.35 15.55 -9.66
C MET A 88 -8.34 14.52 -9.08
N GLY A 89 -9.24 13.99 -9.93
CA GLY A 89 -10.16 12.92 -9.56
C GLY A 89 -11.22 13.30 -8.52
N SER A 90 -12.20 12.42 -8.31
CA SER A 90 -13.25 12.59 -7.27
C SER A 90 -13.57 11.34 -6.47
N GLU A 91 -13.00 10.19 -6.82
CA GLU A 91 -13.32 8.90 -6.20
C GLU A 91 -12.20 8.39 -5.26
N GLY A 92 -11.17 9.21 -5.03
CA GLY A 92 -10.05 8.90 -4.14
C GLY A 92 -8.72 8.78 -4.89
N MET A 93 -7.67 8.39 -4.18
CA MET A 93 -6.30 8.37 -4.73
C MET A 93 -6.10 7.31 -5.81
N ALA A 94 -6.84 6.21 -5.76
CA ALA A 94 -6.83 5.15 -6.76
C ALA A 94 -7.16 5.65 -8.17
N ASP A 95 -8.15 6.54 -8.26
CA ASP A 95 -8.60 7.18 -9.51
C ASP A 95 -7.45 7.92 -10.20
N MET A 96 -6.60 8.57 -9.40
CA MET A 96 -5.39 9.25 -9.88
C MET A 96 -4.34 8.32 -10.44
N GLY A 97 -4.31 7.07 -9.99
CA GLY A 97 -3.32 6.10 -10.45
C GLY A 97 -3.46 5.71 -11.92
N SER A 98 -4.64 5.95 -12.49
CA SER A 98 -4.93 5.72 -13.91
C SER A 98 -4.75 6.96 -14.79
N MET A 99 -4.48 8.13 -14.18
CA MET A 99 -4.36 9.40 -14.87
C MET A 99 -2.88 9.80 -14.99
N GLU A 100 -2.32 9.64 -16.18
CA GLU A 100 -0.97 10.10 -16.46
C GLU A 100 -0.98 11.62 -16.72
N MET A 101 -0.30 12.36 -15.84
CA MET A 101 -0.13 13.81 -15.98
C MET A 101 1.32 14.16 -16.29
N PRO A 102 1.58 15.18 -17.12
CA PRO A 102 2.92 15.70 -17.30
C PRO A 102 3.46 16.22 -15.96
N LEU A 103 4.55 15.64 -15.49
CA LEU A 103 5.27 16.08 -14.29
C LEU A 103 6.64 16.63 -14.70
N PRO A 104 7.21 17.60 -13.96
CA PRO A 104 8.60 18.02 -14.16
C PRO A 104 9.56 16.82 -14.04
N ASP A 105 10.60 16.77 -14.87
CA ASP A 105 11.56 15.66 -14.95
C ASP A 105 12.24 15.29 -13.61
N ASN A 106 12.33 16.24 -12.68
CA ASN A 106 12.92 16.06 -11.35
C ASN A 106 11.92 15.68 -10.25
N THR A 107 10.69 15.33 -10.63
CA THR A 107 9.65 14.93 -9.68
C THR A 107 9.78 13.44 -9.38
N ILE A 108 9.79 13.07 -8.10
CA ILE A 108 9.72 11.65 -7.72
C ILE A 108 8.37 11.12 -8.18
N PRO A 109 8.29 9.92 -8.78
CA PRO A 109 7.04 9.38 -9.28
C PRO A 109 5.93 9.42 -8.22
N MET A 110 4.78 9.95 -8.63
CA MET A 110 3.54 9.90 -7.82
C MET A 110 2.98 8.47 -7.73
N MET A 111 3.40 7.61 -8.66
CA MET A 111 2.92 6.25 -8.88
C MET A 111 4.09 5.34 -9.26
N THR A 112 4.10 4.08 -8.82
CA THR A 112 5.19 3.13 -9.11
C THR A 112 4.94 2.29 -10.38
N GLY A 113 4.01 2.73 -11.23
CA GLY A 113 3.70 2.09 -12.51
C GLY A 113 2.56 1.07 -12.42
N TRP A 114 2.66 -0.02 -13.18
CA TRP A 114 1.60 -1.00 -13.37
C TRP A 114 1.99 -2.37 -12.83
N GLY A 115 1.12 -2.96 -12.02
CA GLY A 115 1.20 -4.34 -11.55
C GLY A 115 0.32 -5.28 -12.38
N PRO A 116 0.28 -6.57 -12.02
CA PRO A 116 -0.48 -7.58 -12.76
C PRO A 116 -2.01 -7.37 -12.69
N PHE A 117 -2.49 -6.57 -11.74
CA PHE A 117 -3.91 -6.34 -11.48
C PHE A 117 -4.35 -4.88 -11.64
N GLY A 118 -3.49 -4.01 -12.18
CA GLY A 118 -3.80 -2.59 -12.35
C GLY A 118 -2.68 -1.66 -11.89
N PRO A 119 -2.97 -0.35 -11.73
CA PRO A 119 -1.96 0.63 -11.33
C PRO A 119 -1.47 0.35 -9.89
N LEU A 120 -0.17 0.54 -9.65
CA LEU A 120 0.43 0.51 -8.32
C LEU A 120 0.31 1.88 -7.68
N GLU A 121 -0.80 2.10 -6.96
CA GLU A 121 -1.29 3.35 -6.36
C GLU A 121 -0.43 3.98 -5.26
N MET A 122 0.84 3.61 -5.18
CA MET A 122 1.81 4.17 -4.27
C MET A 122 3.00 4.70 -5.07
N GLY A 123 3.47 5.89 -4.71
CA GLY A 123 4.69 6.50 -5.23
C GLY A 123 5.76 6.64 -4.15
N GLY A 124 6.95 7.08 -4.55
CA GLY A 124 8.02 7.42 -3.59
C GLY A 124 8.67 6.22 -2.93
N MET A 125 8.52 6.10 -1.61
CA MET A 125 9.16 5.04 -0.81
C MET A 125 8.37 3.73 -0.90
N PHE A 126 8.08 3.26 -2.11
CA PHE A 126 7.45 1.98 -2.40
C PHE A 126 8.33 1.17 -3.35
N SER A 127 8.41 -0.13 -3.12
CA SER A 127 9.08 -1.07 -4.01
C SER A 127 8.39 -2.43 -3.92
N VAL A 128 8.62 -3.27 -4.93
CA VAL A 128 8.15 -4.65 -4.95
C VAL A 128 9.35 -5.58 -4.87
N VAL A 129 9.43 -6.36 -3.80
CA VAL A 129 10.41 -7.44 -3.65
C VAL A 129 9.89 -8.66 -4.40
N LYS A 130 10.64 -9.08 -5.43
CA LYS A 130 10.32 -10.24 -6.26
C LYS A 130 11.08 -11.45 -5.75
N VAL A 131 10.37 -12.40 -5.13
CA VAL A 131 10.96 -13.64 -4.61
C VAL A 131 10.63 -14.78 -5.57
N ARG A 132 11.67 -15.42 -6.11
CA ARG A 132 11.57 -16.56 -7.03
C ARG A 132 12.71 -17.55 -6.76
N GLU A 133 12.44 -18.84 -6.91
CA GLU A 133 13.47 -19.86 -7.00
C GLU A 133 14.31 -19.71 -8.28
N GLY A 134 15.59 -20.12 -8.22
CA GLY A 134 16.46 -20.18 -9.39
C GLY A 134 17.03 -18.83 -9.87
N LEU A 135 16.82 -17.73 -9.13
CA LEU A 135 17.51 -16.47 -9.43
C LEU A 135 18.98 -16.58 -9.06
N ALA A 136 19.86 -16.32 -10.03
CA ALA A 136 21.29 -16.22 -9.76
C ALA A 136 21.59 -14.98 -8.91
N SER A 137 22.53 -15.10 -7.97
CA SER A 137 22.88 -14.03 -7.01
C SER A 137 23.44 -12.76 -7.67
N ASP A 138 23.91 -12.87 -8.91
CA ASP A 138 24.47 -11.79 -9.74
C ASP A 138 23.52 -11.36 -10.87
N SER A 139 22.29 -11.88 -10.89
CA SER A 139 21.26 -11.51 -11.87
C SER A 139 20.39 -10.37 -11.33
N TYR A 140 20.54 -9.19 -11.91
CA TYR A 140 19.77 -7.98 -11.56
C TYR A 140 18.59 -7.68 -12.52
N GLY A 141 18.31 -8.59 -13.46
CA GLY A 141 17.17 -8.44 -14.37
C GLY A 141 15.83 -8.62 -13.66
N ASP A 142 14.78 -7.96 -14.16
CA ASP A 142 13.41 -8.17 -13.67
C ASP A 142 12.91 -9.56 -14.08
N PRO A 143 12.61 -10.47 -13.14
CA PRO A 143 12.07 -11.80 -13.44
C PRO A 143 10.58 -11.76 -13.86
N GLY A 144 9.96 -10.59 -13.89
CA GLY A 144 8.56 -10.39 -14.22
C GLY A 144 7.60 -10.58 -13.03
N TRP A 145 6.30 -10.54 -13.32
CA TRP A 145 5.25 -10.74 -12.32
C TRP A 145 5.10 -12.20 -11.91
N PHE A 146 4.69 -12.44 -10.68
CA PHE A 146 4.52 -13.77 -10.13
C PHE A 146 3.35 -14.48 -10.78
N GLY A 147 3.58 -15.72 -11.23
CA GLY A 147 2.53 -16.58 -11.77
C GLY A 147 1.69 -17.17 -10.65
N HIS A 148 0.62 -16.48 -10.28
CA HIS A 148 -0.28 -16.94 -9.22
C HIS A 148 -0.90 -18.31 -9.57
N PRO A 149 -0.89 -19.29 -8.65
CA PRO A 149 -1.47 -20.61 -8.90
C PRO A 149 -2.97 -20.53 -9.22
N GLU A 150 -3.46 -21.49 -10.00
CA GLU A 150 -4.88 -21.55 -10.39
C GLU A 150 -5.80 -21.54 -9.17
N GLY A 151 -6.86 -20.72 -9.21
CA GLY A 151 -7.83 -20.59 -8.12
C GLY A 151 -7.37 -19.73 -6.93
N THR A 152 -6.16 -19.17 -6.94
CA THR A 152 -5.67 -18.29 -5.84
C THR A 152 -5.94 -16.81 -6.06
N VAL A 153 -6.20 -16.41 -7.30
CA VAL A 153 -6.54 -15.03 -7.66
C VAL A 153 -8.04 -14.81 -7.47
N ALA A 154 -8.39 -13.68 -6.83
CA ALA A 154 -9.77 -13.27 -6.69
C ALA A 154 -10.43 -13.08 -8.06
N TYR A 155 -11.68 -13.49 -8.17
CA TYR A 155 -12.51 -13.31 -9.37
C TYR A 155 -13.81 -12.63 -9.01
N GLU A 156 -14.44 -11.99 -9.99
CA GLU A 156 -15.74 -11.36 -9.82
C GLU A 156 -16.79 -12.41 -9.39
N TRP A 157 -17.41 -12.18 -8.24
CA TRP A 157 -18.51 -13.01 -7.77
C TRP A 157 -19.80 -12.68 -8.54
N LYS A 158 -20.28 -13.63 -9.35
CA LYS A 158 -21.51 -13.48 -10.16
C LYS A 158 -22.76 -14.10 -9.52
N GLY A 159 -22.65 -14.62 -8.30
CA GLY A 159 -23.78 -15.18 -7.56
C GLY A 159 -24.57 -14.11 -6.80
N GLU A 160 -25.62 -14.54 -6.10
CA GLU A 160 -26.36 -13.64 -5.20
C GLU A 160 -25.46 -13.19 -4.04
N VAL A 161 -25.41 -11.88 -3.81
CA VAL A 161 -24.72 -11.30 -2.66
C VAL A 161 -25.68 -11.35 -1.46
N PRO A 162 -25.30 -11.96 -0.32
CA PRO A 162 -26.15 -11.99 0.86
C PRO A 162 -26.55 -10.58 1.27
N LYS A 163 -27.81 -10.41 1.68
CA LYS A 163 -28.31 -9.11 2.14
C LYS A 163 -27.50 -8.65 3.35
N ALA A 164 -26.75 -7.56 3.20
CA ALA A 164 -25.92 -7.02 4.28
C ALA A 164 -26.77 -6.76 5.53
N THR A 165 -26.31 -7.27 6.68
CA THR A 165 -26.93 -6.99 7.98
C THR A 165 -26.71 -5.51 8.29
N ARG A 166 -27.78 -4.71 8.24
CA ARG A 166 -27.74 -3.30 8.62
C ARG A 166 -28.24 -3.15 10.06
N ALA A 167 -27.63 -2.22 10.79
CA ALA A 167 -28.20 -1.75 12.04
C ALA A 167 -29.63 -1.23 11.78
N LYS A 168 -30.58 -1.59 12.65
CA LYS A 168 -31.98 -1.17 12.52
C LYS A 168 -32.15 0.33 12.76
N ASP A 169 -31.23 0.92 13.51
CA ASP A 169 -31.18 2.35 13.81
C ASP A 169 -29.72 2.82 13.98
N ALA A 170 -29.54 4.14 14.11
CA ALA A 170 -28.24 4.77 14.29
C ALA A 170 -27.80 4.85 15.76
N ARG A 171 -28.45 4.12 16.68
CA ARG A 171 -28.13 4.21 18.11
C ARG A 171 -26.81 3.49 18.36
N THR A 172 -25.87 4.20 18.97
CA THR A 172 -24.63 3.61 19.47
C THR A 172 -24.96 2.60 20.57
N MET A 173 -24.76 1.32 20.30
CA MET A 173 -24.90 0.27 21.30
C MET A 173 -23.55 0.07 22.00
N PRO A 174 -23.48 0.18 23.33
CA PRO A 174 -22.25 -0.19 24.04
C PRO A 174 -21.96 -1.68 23.81
N PRO A 175 -20.66 -2.08 23.72
CA PRO A 175 -20.29 -3.49 23.55
C PRO A 175 -20.91 -4.32 24.68
N ASN A 176 -21.53 -5.44 24.31
CA ASN A 176 -22.29 -6.26 25.24
C ASN A 176 -21.35 -6.85 26.31
N LYS A 177 -21.54 -6.47 27.57
CA LYS A 177 -20.71 -6.91 28.68
C LYS A 177 -21.15 -8.30 29.14
N GLN A 178 -20.86 -9.34 28.35
CA GLN A 178 -20.81 -10.75 28.81
C GLN A 178 -20.40 -11.70 27.67
N ALA A 179 -19.10 -11.98 27.59
CA ALA A 179 -18.63 -13.34 27.32
C ALA A 179 -17.80 -13.72 28.54
N SER A 180 -18.47 -14.16 29.61
CA SER A 180 -17.78 -14.88 30.68
C SER A 180 -17.30 -16.20 30.08
N ILE A 181 -15.99 -16.31 29.87
CA ILE A 181 -15.31 -17.58 29.62
C ILE A 181 -15.62 -18.45 30.83
N GLN A 182 -16.53 -19.41 30.69
CA GLN A 182 -16.61 -20.53 31.63
C GLN A 182 -15.38 -21.38 31.36
N ASN A 183 -14.34 -21.21 32.19
CA ASN A 183 -13.34 -22.25 32.38
C ASN A 183 -14.08 -23.49 32.86
N LYS A 184 -14.08 -24.54 32.04
CA LYS A 184 -14.27 -25.91 32.51
C LYS A 184 -12.89 -26.49 32.72
N ASP A 185 -12.45 -26.48 33.97
CA ASP A 185 -11.46 -27.43 34.44
C ASP A 185 -12.16 -28.79 34.60
N ASP A 186 -11.60 -29.81 33.95
CA ASP A 186 -11.50 -31.22 34.37
C ASP A 186 -10.38 -31.88 33.55
#